data_AF-A0A6J1Q1M3-F1
#
_entry.id   AF-A0A6J1Q1M3-F1
#
_cell.length_a   1.000
_cell.length_b   1.000
_cell.length_c   1.000
_cell.angle_alpha   90.00
_cell.angle_beta   90.00
_cell.angle_gamma   90.00
#
_symmetry.space_group_name_H-M   'P 1'
#
loop_
_entity.id
_entity.type
_entity.pdbx_description
1 polymer ?
#
loop_
_entity_poly.entity_id
_entity_poly.type
_entity_poly.pdbx_seq_one_letter_code
_entity_poly.pdbx_strand_id
1 'polypeptide(L)'
;MDFQEEQYIIDGVIYNITETPQIHQRLRSDPDFAQQYIYGATSQLQSSVETNENKSINEEIQDISNNNTIDDNNTSDNNTNNNDTIKVHEKLHNTSNEEIGGFKWPHEAILLLIEEYNIRQNDFVSGRMSHKKVWGEIAGEMMKHGHNVTGLQ
;
A
#
# COMPACT_ATOMS: atom_id res chain seq x y z
N MET A 1 -24.01 -22.18 26.66
CA MET A 1 -24.13 -21.47 25.38
C MET A 1 -23.15 -22.13 24.44
N ASP A 2 -23.62 -22.50 23.26
CA ASP A 2 -22.75 -23.06 22.23
C ASP A 2 -22.20 -21.88 21.43
N PHE A 3 -20.89 -21.68 21.52
CA PHE A 3 -20.17 -20.69 20.73
C PHE A 3 -19.55 -21.39 19.53
N GLN A 4 -19.61 -20.75 18.38
CA GLN A 4 -19.02 -21.23 17.13
C GLN A 4 -18.01 -20.18 16.67
N GLU A 5 -16.90 -20.65 16.10
CA GLU A 5 -15.93 -19.75 15.48
C GLU A 5 -16.19 -19.73 13.98
N GLU A 6 -16.36 -18.53 13.43
CA GLU A 6 -16.59 -18.33 12.01
C GLU A 6 -15.83 -17.11 11.48
N GLN A 7 -15.50 -17.13 10.19
CA GLN A 7 -14.70 -16.11 9.54
C GLN A 7 -15.57 -15.13 8.73
N TYR A 8 -15.28 -13.84 8.86
CA TYR A 8 -16.01 -12.74 8.22
C TYR A 8 -15.05 -11.76 7.56
N ILE A 9 -15.46 -11.18 6.42
CA ILE A 9 -14.74 -10.07 5.79
C ILE A 9 -15.56 -8.80 6.03
N ILE A 10 -15.00 -7.87 6.82
CA ILE A 10 -15.65 -6.60 7.17
C ILE A 10 -14.64 -5.50 6.83
N ASP A 11 -15.05 -4.55 5.99
CA ASP A 11 -14.19 -3.47 5.47
C ASP A 11 -12.87 -3.97 4.83
N GLY A 12 -12.91 -5.16 4.21
CA GLY A 12 -11.75 -5.80 3.58
C GLY A 12 -10.80 -6.52 4.54
N VAL A 13 -11.09 -6.52 5.84
CA VAL A 13 -10.30 -7.21 6.87
C VAL A 13 -11.00 -8.51 7.27
N ILE A 14 -10.21 -9.57 7.45
CA ILE A 14 -10.70 -10.88 7.84
C ILE A 14 -10.72 -11.00 9.37
N TYR A 15 -11.90 -11.29 9.94
CA TYR A 15 -12.12 -11.48 11.37
C TYR A 15 -12.56 -12.91 11.65
N ASN A 16 -11.92 -13.55 12.64
CA ASN A 16 -12.42 -14.79 13.23
C ASN A 16 -13.21 -14.42 14.49
N ILE A 17 -14.52 -14.67 14.47
CA ILE A 17 -15.43 -14.29 15.55
C ILE A 17 -15.95 -15.56 16.20
N THR A 18 -15.78 -15.67 17.52
CA THR A 18 -16.32 -16.76 18.31
C THR A 18 -17.56 -16.28 19.05
N GLU A 19 -18.75 -16.60 18.54
CA GLU A 19 -20.00 -16.15 19.15
C GLU A 19 -21.15 -17.17 19.06
N THR A 20 -22.30 -16.79 19.61
CA THR A 20 -23.53 -17.57 19.52
C THR A 20 -24.08 -17.58 18.09
N PRO A 21 -24.80 -18.64 17.67
CA PRO A 21 -25.41 -18.72 16.34
C PRO A 21 -26.34 -17.55 16.01
N GLN A 22 -26.98 -16.95 17.00
CA GLN A 22 -27.84 -15.78 16.83
C GLN A 22 -27.04 -14.54 16.41
N ILE A 23 -25.85 -14.34 16.96
CA ILE A 23 -24.97 -13.25 16.56
C ILE A 23 -24.40 -13.51 15.17
N HIS A 24 -23.97 -14.73 14.85
CA HIS A 24 -23.56 -15.09 13.49
C HIS A 24 -24.65 -14.84 12.45
N GLN A 25 -25.91 -15.16 12.76
CA GLN A 25 -27.04 -14.85 11.89
C GLN A 25 -27.17 -13.34 11.64
N ARG A 26 -26.98 -12.51 12.67
CA ARG A 26 -27.02 -11.05 12.54
C ARG A 26 -25.83 -10.50 11.75
N LEU A 27 -24.62 -10.97 12.04
CA LEU A 27 -23.40 -10.59 11.31
C LEU A 27 -23.52 -10.85 9.80
N ARG A 28 -24.23 -11.91 9.40
CA ARG A 28 -24.48 -12.23 7.98
C ARG A 28 -25.60 -11.42 7.34
N SER A 29 -26.60 -11.01 8.13
CA SER A 29 -27.83 -10.41 7.60
C SER A 29 -27.82 -8.89 7.61
N ASP A 30 -27.03 -8.29 8.51
CA ASP A 30 -27.02 -6.86 8.81
C ASP A 30 -25.58 -6.33 8.78
N PRO A 31 -25.17 -5.68 7.67
CA PRO A 31 -23.83 -5.12 7.53
C PRO A 31 -23.51 -4.00 8.55
N ASP A 32 -24.50 -3.17 8.90
CA ASP A 32 -24.32 -2.08 9.87
C ASP A 32 -24.04 -2.67 11.27
N PHE A 33 -24.77 -3.72 11.64
CA PHE A 33 -24.50 -4.48 12.86
C PHE A 33 -23.10 -5.10 12.85
N ALA A 34 -22.67 -5.69 11.74
CA ALA A 34 -21.34 -6.31 11.63
C ALA A 34 -20.22 -5.29 11.85
N GLN A 35 -20.33 -4.12 11.22
CA GLN A 35 -19.41 -3.01 11.44
C GLN A 35 -19.42 -2.56 12.91
N GLN A 36 -20.59 -2.27 13.47
CA GLN A 36 -20.72 -1.79 14.86
C GLN A 36 -20.16 -2.81 15.87
N TYR A 37 -20.38 -4.10 15.62
CA TYR A 37 -19.88 -5.19 16.45
C TYR A 37 -18.34 -5.20 16.50
N ILE A 38 -17.68 -5.06 15.35
CA ILE A 38 -16.22 -4.98 15.26
C ILE A 38 -15.68 -3.70 15.88
N TYR A 39 -16.26 -2.53 15.57
CA TYR A 39 -15.83 -1.25 16.15
C TYR A 39 -15.95 -1.23 17.67
N GLY A 40 -17.05 -1.79 18.21
CA GLY A 40 -17.25 -1.90 19.66
C GLY A 40 -16.27 -2.86 20.34
N ALA A 41 -15.93 -3.98 19.69
CA ALA A 41 -14.95 -4.94 20.21
C ALA A 41 -13.51 -4.38 20.18
N THR A 42 -13.13 -3.72 19.08
CA THR A 42 -11.79 -3.13 18.89
C THR A 42 -11.55 -1.90 19.76
N SER A 43 -12.58 -1.08 20.01
CA SER A 43 -12.48 0.08 20.90
C SER A 43 -12.17 -0.32 22.35
N GLN A 44 -12.71 -1.45 22.82
CA GLN A 44 -12.37 -2.00 24.15
C GLN A 44 -10.90 -2.42 24.23
N LEU A 45 -10.34 -2.94 23.13
CA LEU A 45 -8.93 -3.34 23.05
C LEU A 45 -8.01 -2.11 22.99
N GLN A 46 -8.36 -1.05 22.26
CA GLN A 46 -7.56 0.19 22.17
C GLN A 46 -7.48 0.97 23.49
N SER A 47 -8.54 0.92 24.31
CA SER A 47 -8.52 1.54 25.65
C SER A 47 -7.45 0.96 26.60
N SER A 48 -6.88 -0.19 26.25
CA SER A 48 -5.81 -0.85 27.01
C SER A 48 -4.39 -0.44 26.57
N VAL A 49 -4.24 0.33 25.48
CA VAL A 49 -2.94 0.51 24.78
C VAL A 49 -2.47 1.97 24.70
N GLU A 50 -3.29 2.97 25.03
CA GLU A 50 -2.87 4.38 24.93
C GLU A 50 -2.36 4.97 26.26
N THR A 51 -1.04 4.95 26.44
CA THR A 51 -0.33 6.06 27.13
C THR A 51 0.75 6.60 26.21
N ASN A 52 0.74 7.93 26.03
CA ASN A 52 1.79 8.80 25.47
C ASN A 52 1.79 8.86 23.92
N GLU A 53 1.54 9.96 23.22
CA GLU A 53 1.76 11.39 23.50
C GLU A 53 0.82 12.25 22.62
N ASN A 54 0.22 13.28 23.24
CA ASN A 54 -0.32 14.44 22.56
C ASN A 54 0.85 15.34 22.11
N LYS A 55 0.72 16.05 20.97
CA LYS A 55 0.48 17.52 20.96
C LYS A 55 0.71 18.15 19.57
N SER A 56 -0.41 18.64 19.03
CA SER A 56 -0.57 19.57 17.92
C SER A 56 0.21 20.88 18.11
N ILE A 57 0.93 21.35 17.08
CA ILE A 57 1.34 22.77 16.92
C ILE A 57 1.32 23.13 15.42
N ASN A 58 0.80 24.33 15.15
CA ASN A 58 0.36 24.91 13.87
C ASN A 58 1.43 25.80 13.20
N GLU A 59 1.02 26.43 12.07
CA GLU A 59 1.53 27.67 11.41
C GLU A 59 2.68 27.47 10.40
N GLU A 60 2.43 27.51 9.08
CA GLU A 60 2.21 28.68 8.21
C GLU A 60 3.40 29.65 8.21
N ILE A 61 4.20 29.67 7.13
CA ILE A 61 4.78 30.86 6.48
C ILE A 61 5.40 30.48 5.12
N GLN A 62 5.32 31.46 4.23
CA GLN A 62 5.39 31.49 2.77
C GLN A 62 6.83 31.43 2.22
N ASP A 63 7.04 30.68 1.12
CA ASP A 63 8.28 30.72 0.35
C ASP A 63 8.25 31.80 -0.74
N ILE A 64 9.25 32.67 -0.66
CA ILE A 64 9.53 33.78 -1.57
C ILE A 64 10.31 33.26 -2.79
N SER A 65 9.85 33.74 -3.95
CA SER A 65 10.37 33.65 -5.31
C SER A 65 11.88 33.91 -5.47
N ASN A 66 12.54 33.17 -6.39
CA ASN A 66 13.26 33.69 -7.59
C ASN A 66 14.36 32.71 -8.07
N ASN A 67 14.08 31.94 -9.14
CA ASN A 67 15.10 31.25 -9.95
C ASN A 67 15.21 31.95 -11.32
N ASN A 68 16.40 32.52 -11.60
CA ASN A 68 16.81 32.98 -12.93
C ASN A 68 17.69 31.89 -13.60
N THR A 69 17.08 31.12 -14.50
CA THR A 69 17.31 31.09 -15.96
C THR A 69 18.73 31.31 -16.54
N ILE A 70 19.24 30.24 -17.20
CA ILE A 70 20.01 30.18 -18.48
C ILE A 70 21.52 30.52 -18.39
N ASP A 71 22.49 29.78 -18.94
CA ASP A 71 22.62 29.29 -20.34
C ASP A 71 23.68 28.18 -20.54
N ASP A 72 23.61 27.60 -21.75
CA ASP A 72 24.36 26.56 -22.44
C ASP A 72 25.91 26.50 -22.33
N ASN A 73 26.49 25.29 -22.40
CA ASN A 73 27.31 24.80 -23.54
C ASN A 73 28.17 23.54 -23.25
N ASN A 74 27.84 22.47 -23.98
CA ASN A 74 28.74 21.62 -24.79
C ASN A 74 29.73 20.57 -24.22
N THR A 75 29.54 19.33 -24.72
CA THR A 75 30.53 18.48 -25.43
C THR A 75 31.08 17.20 -24.76
N SER A 76 30.77 16.07 -25.43
CA SER A 76 31.50 14.78 -25.62
C SER A 76 31.89 13.92 -24.41
N ASP A 77 31.93 12.58 -24.43
CA ASP A 77 31.79 11.55 -25.47
C ASP A 77 31.73 10.16 -24.77
N ASN A 78 31.32 9.14 -25.54
CA ASN A 78 31.66 7.69 -25.44
C ASN A 78 30.70 6.68 -24.77
N ASN A 79 29.88 6.05 -25.61
CA ASN A 79 29.96 4.63 -26.06
C ASN A 79 29.92 3.49 -25.01
N THR A 80 28.97 2.54 -25.11
CA THR A 80 29.18 1.07 -25.03
C THR A 80 27.95 0.28 -25.50
N ASN A 81 28.23 -0.87 -26.11
CA ASN A 81 27.46 -1.63 -27.10
C ASN A 81 26.35 -2.58 -26.57
N ASN A 82 25.46 -2.91 -27.50
CA ASN A 82 24.42 -3.95 -27.46
C ASN A 82 24.98 -5.37 -27.63
N ASN A 83 24.47 -6.36 -26.88
CA ASN A 83 24.51 -7.78 -27.26
C ASN A 83 23.34 -8.58 -26.61
N ASP A 84 22.52 -9.20 -27.45
CA ASP A 84 21.35 -10.03 -27.14
C ASP A 84 21.65 -11.49 -26.70
N THR A 85 20.60 -12.11 -26.12
CA THR A 85 20.22 -13.55 -26.14
C THR A 85 20.91 -14.44 -25.07
N ILE A 86 20.20 -15.20 -24.22
CA ILE A 86 19.44 -16.43 -24.55
C ILE A 86 18.36 -16.76 -23.50
N LYS A 87 17.20 -17.18 -24.03
CA LYS A 87 16.02 -17.75 -23.38
C LYS A 87 16.27 -19.12 -22.77
N VAL A 88 15.73 -19.38 -21.57
CA VAL A 88 15.24 -20.72 -21.20
C VAL A 88 13.86 -20.58 -20.57
N HIS A 89 12.92 -21.25 -21.21
CA HIS A 89 11.52 -21.34 -20.86
C HIS A 89 11.33 -22.33 -19.71
N GLU A 90 10.51 -21.98 -18.72
CA GLU A 90 9.54 -22.91 -18.18
C GLU A 90 8.29 -22.18 -17.70
N LYS A 91 7.16 -22.79 -18.02
CA LYS A 91 5.83 -22.23 -18.17
C LYS A 91 4.98 -22.75 -17.03
N LEU A 92 4.28 -21.88 -16.29
CA LEU A 92 2.91 -22.16 -15.90
C LEU A 92 2.13 -20.87 -15.66
N HIS A 93 1.57 -20.34 -16.74
CA HIS A 93 0.37 -19.52 -16.69
C HIS A 93 -0.81 -20.47 -16.44
N ASN A 94 -1.63 -20.17 -15.44
CA ASN A 94 -3.08 -20.40 -15.37
C ASN A 94 -3.50 -19.95 -13.96
N THR A 95 -4.09 -18.76 -13.81
CA THR A 95 -5.55 -18.65 -13.85
C THR A 95 -6.01 -17.47 -14.70
N SER A 96 -6.64 -17.79 -15.83
CA SER A 96 -7.52 -16.88 -16.55
C SER A 96 -8.75 -16.57 -15.70
N ASN A 97 -8.78 -15.37 -15.12
CA ASN A 97 -10.03 -14.64 -14.93
C ASN A 97 -10.00 -13.49 -15.93
N GLU A 98 -10.58 -13.75 -17.10
CA GLU A 98 -11.03 -12.70 -18.00
C GLU A 98 -12.18 -11.92 -17.34
N GLU A 99 -12.35 -10.67 -17.78
CA GLU A 99 -13.34 -9.68 -17.36
C GLU A 99 -12.95 -8.73 -16.21
N ILE A 100 -12.07 -7.78 -16.55
CA ILE A 100 -12.32 -6.33 -16.42
C ILE A 100 -11.20 -5.65 -17.23
N GLY A 101 -11.56 -4.87 -18.24
CA GLY A 101 -10.65 -4.18 -19.15
C GLY A 101 -9.86 -3.03 -18.50
N GLY A 102 -9.38 -3.23 -17.27
CA GLY A 102 -8.51 -2.31 -16.55
C GLY A 102 -7.05 -2.69 -16.70
N PHE A 103 -6.16 -1.70 -16.60
CA PHE A 103 -4.72 -1.93 -16.46
C PHE A 103 -4.46 -2.81 -15.23
N LYS A 104 -3.76 -3.93 -15.42
CA LYS A 104 -3.34 -4.83 -14.35
C LYS A 104 -1.83 -4.75 -14.23
N TRP A 105 -1.34 -4.59 -13.01
CA TRP A 105 0.09 -4.62 -12.75
C TRP A 105 0.62 -6.04 -12.98
N PRO A 106 1.78 -6.19 -13.63
CA PRO A 106 2.42 -7.50 -13.73
C PRO A 106 2.73 -8.00 -12.32
N HIS A 107 2.71 -9.33 -12.14
CA HIS A 107 2.93 -9.95 -10.83
C HIS A 107 4.25 -9.51 -10.19
N GLU A 108 5.30 -9.37 -11.01
CA GLU A 108 6.62 -8.88 -10.58
C GLU A 108 6.56 -7.47 -9.99
N ALA A 109 5.80 -6.55 -10.60
CA ALA A 109 5.64 -5.20 -10.06
C ALA A 109 4.89 -5.19 -8.73
N ILE A 110 3.89 -6.07 -8.55
CA ILE A 110 3.16 -6.20 -7.28
C ILE A 110 4.10 -6.70 -6.18
N LEU A 111 4.92 -7.72 -6.48
CA LEU A 111 5.89 -8.24 -5.53
C LEU A 111 6.91 -7.17 -5.13
N LEU A 112 7.46 -6.45 -6.11
CA LEU A 112 8.41 -5.37 -5.87
C LEU A 112 7.81 -4.25 -5.00
N LEU A 113 6.56 -3.88 -5.25
CA LEU A 113 5.85 -2.89 -4.44
C LEU A 113 5.73 -3.31 -2.97
N ILE A 114 5.39 -4.57 -2.72
CA ILE A 114 5.26 -5.13 -1.36
C ILE A 114 6.63 -5.18 -0.67
N GLU A 115 7.67 -5.61 -1.38
CA GLU A 115 9.04 -5.67 -0.88
C GLU A 115 9.55 -4.29 -0.47
N GLU A 116 9.46 -3.31 -1.37
CA GLU A 116 9.92 -1.94 -1.12
C GLU A 116 9.13 -1.25 0.01
N TYR A 117 7.83 -1.55 0.13
CA TYR A 117 7.00 -1.11 1.24
C TYR A 117 7.46 -1.68 2.58
N ASN A 118 7.74 -2.99 2.63
CA ASN A 118 8.19 -3.64 3.87
C ASN A 118 9.54 -3.08 4.34
N ILE A 119 10.45 -2.80 3.42
CA ILE A 119 11.75 -2.18 3.73
C ILE A 119 11.56 -0.79 4.37
N ARG A 120 10.61 0.00 3.87
CA ARG A 120 10.34 1.39 4.31
C ARG A 120 9.17 1.51 5.29
N GLN A 121 8.68 0.40 5.84
CA GLN A 121 7.54 0.41 6.75
C GLN A 121 7.79 1.34 7.96
N ASN A 122 9.02 1.36 8.47
CA ASN A 122 9.42 2.24 9.55
C ASN A 122 9.33 3.72 9.18
N ASP A 123 9.52 4.10 7.92
CA ASP A 123 9.44 5.50 7.48
C ASP A 123 7.98 5.98 7.40
N PHE A 124 7.03 5.07 7.19
CA PHE A 124 5.59 5.38 7.27
C PHE A 124 5.11 5.62 8.71
N VAL A 125 5.70 4.91 9.69
CA VAL A 125 5.26 4.94 11.09
C VAL A 125 6.06 5.95 11.93
N SER A 126 7.34 6.18 11.60
CA SER A 126 8.23 7.04 12.40
C SER A 126 7.92 8.54 12.29
N GLY A 127 7.09 8.95 11.33
CA GLY A 127 6.75 10.36 11.10
C GLY A 127 7.92 11.23 10.60
N ARG A 128 9.11 10.64 10.39
CA ARG A 128 10.31 11.35 9.92
C ARG A 128 10.24 11.69 8.44
N MET A 129 9.43 10.96 7.68
CA MET A 129 9.25 11.13 6.25
C MET A 129 7.76 11.23 5.91
N SER A 130 7.39 12.16 5.02
CA SER A 130 6.01 12.22 4.54
C SER A 130 5.71 10.99 3.69
N HIS A 131 4.49 10.47 3.77
CA HIS A 131 4.06 9.31 2.97
C HIS A 131 4.27 9.55 1.47
N LYS A 132 4.03 10.79 1.00
CA LYS A 132 4.31 11.20 -0.38
C LYS A 132 5.78 10.99 -0.76
N LYS A 133 6.72 11.30 0.13
CA LYS A 133 8.14 11.11 -0.13
C LYS A 133 8.51 9.62 -0.11
N VAL A 134 8.00 8.85 0.84
CA VAL A 134 8.21 7.39 0.87
C VAL A 134 7.68 6.72 -0.41
N TRP A 135 6.45 7.05 -0.83
CA TRP A 135 5.90 6.58 -2.08
C TRP A 135 6.69 7.04 -3.30
N GLY A 136 7.26 8.25 -3.28
CA GLY A 136 8.15 8.74 -4.32
C GLY A 136 9.44 7.93 -4.43
N GLU A 137 10.03 7.52 -3.31
CA GLU A 137 11.21 6.64 -3.30
C GLU A 137 10.89 5.24 -3.79
N ILE A 138 9.77 4.66 -3.34
CA ILE A 138 9.28 3.37 -3.83
C ILE A 138 9.05 3.45 -5.34
N ALA A 139 8.38 4.49 -5.83
CA ALA A 139 8.15 4.68 -7.26
C ALA A 139 9.48 4.81 -8.04
N GLY A 140 10.47 5.51 -7.48
CA GLY A 140 11.81 5.60 -8.03
C GLY A 140 12.47 4.23 -8.18
N GLU A 141 12.36 3.37 -7.17
CA GLU A 141 12.88 2.01 -7.25
C GLU A 141 12.12 1.17 -8.27
N MET A 142 10.80 1.23 -8.28
CA MET A 142 9.98 0.52 -9.27
C MET A 142 10.34 0.88 -10.73
N MET A 143 10.64 2.16 -11.00
CA MET A 143 11.09 2.60 -12.32
C MET A 143 12.45 2.04 -12.72
N LYS A 144 13.39 1.88 -11.77
CA LYS A 144 14.71 1.25 -12.04
C LYS A 144 14.57 -0.21 -12.47
N HIS A 145 13.55 -0.90 -11.97
CA HIS A 145 13.23 -2.28 -12.33
C HIS A 145 12.40 -2.37 -13.63
N GLY A 146 12.21 -1.26 -14.35
CA GLY A 146 11.51 -1.23 -15.63
C GLY A 146 9.99 -1.15 -15.51
N HIS A 147 9.45 -0.94 -14.31
CA HIS A 147 8.02 -0.76 -14.09
C HIS A 147 7.67 0.73 -14.12
N ASN A 148 7.00 1.16 -15.19
CA ASN A 148 6.55 2.54 -15.31
C ASN A 148 5.36 2.79 -14.39
N VAL A 149 5.60 3.43 -13.26
CA VAL A 149 4.58 3.80 -12.27
C VAL A 149 4.21 5.26 -12.44
N THR A 150 3.04 5.55 -12.99
CA THR A 150 2.54 6.92 -13.11
C THR A 150 1.91 7.36 -11.80
N GLY A 151 2.58 8.26 -11.08
CA GLY A 151 2.18 8.73 -9.74
C GLY A 151 0.98 9.68 -9.68
N LEU A 152 0.05 9.63 -10.65
CA LEU A 152 -1.20 10.39 -10.59
C LEU A 152 -2.40 9.45 -10.70
N GLN A 153 -3.11 9.27 -9.58
CA GLN A 153 -4.54 8.98 -9.54
C GLN A 153 -5.18 9.79 -8.42
#